data_AF-A0A073AWF0-F1
#
_entry.id   AF-A0A073AWF0-F1
#
_cell.length_a   1.000
_cell.length_b   1.000
_cell.length_c   1.000
_cell.angle_alpha   90.00
_cell.angle_beta   90.00
_cell.angle_gamma   90.00
#
_symmetry.space_group_name_H-M   'P 1'
#
loop_
_entity.id
_entity.type
_entity.pdbx_description
1 polymer ?
#
loop_
_entity_poly.entity_id
_entity_poly.type
_entity_poly.pdbx_seq_one_letter_code
_entity_poly.pdbx_strand_id
1 'polypeptide(L)'
;MLEAAAVLDPLIPRYASWLAMPGEAMADTSDEDPERVVLMPMVLRLERQHPPQRTHLLEAAAAAALAVCLDPRCKPGGEWHDAVRTWVSGRIRKVARRARGAHWRAVQSLPGRTVQVGDAEVRAFVPMRMNEQPKEIQRLQISGSDLEPDRPGPPPEGEPVLWLNPQVPMSAGKSAAQVGHATMLLAALLRGSGMTEELQRWADDEYRCSVRIADPQQWEELHPKDDPQTAWQQRRVVAVRDAGFTEVEPGTVTVLAEWR
;
A
#
# COMPACT_ATOMS: atom_id res chain seq x y z
N MET A 1 -2.84 14.07 -13.67
CA MET A 1 -2.93 13.15 -12.52
C MET A 1 -4.35 13.10 -11.95
N LEU A 2 -5.00 14.24 -11.66
CA LEU A 2 -6.32 14.29 -11.00
C LEU A 2 -7.44 13.44 -11.63
N GLU A 3 -7.45 13.25 -12.95
CA GLU A 3 -8.41 12.34 -13.61
C GLU A 3 -8.10 10.86 -13.33
N ALA A 4 -6.84 10.47 -13.26
CA ALA A 4 -6.45 9.09 -12.91
C ALA A 4 -6.81 8.78 -11.45
N ALA A 5 -6.73 9.77 -10.56
CA ALA A 5 -7.10 9.62 -9.16
C ALA A 5 -8.58 9.22 -8.96
N ALA A 6 -9.47 9.47 -9.93
CA ALA A 6 -10.86 9.00 -9.90
C ALA A 6 -10.97 7.47 -9.81
N VAL A 7 -9.93 6.73 -10.20
CA VAL A 7 -9.91 5.28 -10.04
C VAL A 7 -10.02 4.85 -8.58
N LEU A 8 -9.56 5.70 -7.64
CA LEU A 8 -9.59 5.46 -6.19
C LEU A 8 -10.90 5.87 -5.51
N ASP A 9 -11.83 6.53 -6.21
CA ASP A 9 -13.10 7.00 -5.65
C ASP A 9 -13.91 5.93 -4.88
N PRO A 10 -13.90 4.62 -5.22
CA PRO A 10 -14.61 3.59 -4.45
C PRO A 10 -14.12 3.45 -3.01
N LEU A 11 -12.89 3.88 -2.74
CA LEU A 11 -12.29 3.78 -1.41
C LEU A 11 -12.87 4.81 -0.43
N ILE A 12 -13.37 5.94 -0.92
CA ILE A 12 -13.88 7.04 -0.09
C ILE A 12 -15.07 6.59 0.77
N PRO A 13 -16.20 6.12 0.19
CA PRO A 13 -17.33 5.65 1.00
C PRO A 13 -17.00 4.36 1.74
N ARG A 14 -16.09 3.53 1.19
CA ARG A 14 -15.69 2.26 1.82
C ARG A 14 -14.94 2.47 3.11
N TYR A 15 -14.01 3.42 3.17
CA TYR A 15 -13.16 3.63 4.35
C TYR A 15 -13.99 3.78 5.64
N ALA A 16 -15.03 4.62 5.61
CA ALA A 16 -15.94 4.79 6.75
C ALA A 16 -16.70 3.49 7.10
N SER A 17 -17.25 2.80 6.08
CA SER A 17 -18.01 1.56 6.31
C SER A 17 -17.15 0.40 6.80
N TRP A 18 -15.90 0.31 6.35
CA TRP A 18 -15.03 -0.85 6.54
C TRP A 18 -14.41 -0.89 7.93
N LEU A 19 -14.15 0.28 8.52
CA LEU A 19 -13.70 0.37 9.90
C LEU A 19 -14.79 0.00 10.90
N ALA A 20 -16.07 0.19 10.55
CA ALA A 20 -17.21 -0.17 11.39
C ALA A 20 -17.61 -1.67 11.32
N MET A 21 -17.03 -2.45 10.40
CA MET A 21 -17.39 -3.87 10.25
C MET A 21 -16.77 -4.76 11.36
N PRO A 22 -17.45 -5.80 11.83
CA PRO A 22 -16.83 -6.82 12.69
C PRO A 22 -15.64 -7.49 11.97
N GLY A 23 -14.56 -7.80 12.69
CA GLY A 23 -13.34 -8.38 12.09
C GLY A 23 -13.58 -9.73 11.38
N GLU A 24 -14.49 -10.55 11.91
CA GLU A 24 -14.88 -11.84 11.32
C GLU A 24 -15.54 -11.67 9.94
N ALA A 25 -16.40 -10.67 9.79
CA ALA A 25 -17.05 -10.37 8.51
C ALA A 25 -16.04 -9.85 7.45
N MET A 26 -14.90 -9.30 7.89
CA MET A 26 -13.84 -8.87 6.98
C MET A 26 -12.99 -10.04 6.47
N ALA A 27 -12.81 -11.08 7.29
CA ALA A 27 -12.02 -12.26 6.97
C ALA A 27 -12.79 -13.33 6.19
N ASP A 28 -14.12 -13.27 6.16
CA ASP A 28 -14.94 -14.22 5.43
C ASP A 28 -14.72 -14.09 3.91
N THR A 29 -14.14 -15.13 3.32
CA THR A 29 -13.93 -15.29 1.86
C THR A 29 -14.71 -16.44 1.27
N SER A 30 -15.70 -16.97 1.99
CA SER A 30 -16.49 -18.13 1.53
C SER A 30 -17.27 -17.85 0.24
N ASP A 31 -17.50 -16.57 -0.08
CA ASP A 31 -18.16 -16.08 -1.28
C ASP A 31 -17.23 -15.87 -2.48
N GLU A 32 -15.92 -16.03 -2.31
CA GLU A 32 -14.93 -15.81 -3.37
C GLU A 32 -14.48 -17.09 -4.06
N ASP A 33 -14.34 -17.01 -5.37
CA ASP A 33 -13.61 -17.98 -6.17
C ASP A 33 -12.11 -17.65 -6.12
N PRO A 34 -11.25 -18.51 -5.53
CA PRO A 34 -9.81 -18.27 -5.42
C PRO A 34 -9.12 -18.04 -6.77
N GLU A 35 -9.63 -18.62 -7.85
CA GLU A 35 -9.07 -18.47 -9.20
C GLU A 35 -9.39 -17.10 -9.81
N ARG A 36 -10.43 -16.43 -9.31
CA ARG A 36 -10.88 -15.11 -9.78
C ARG A 36 -10.36 -13.96 -8.93
N VAL A 37 -9.59 -14.25 -7.89
CA VAL A 37 -8.99 -13.24 -7.03
C VAL A 37 -8.10 -12.30 -7.85
N VAL A 38 -8.44 -11.02 -7.84
CA VAL A 38 -7.62 -9.94 -8.39
C VAL A 38 -6.73 -9.40 -7.27
N LEU A 39 -5.44 -9.25 -7.56
CA LEU A 39 -4.46 -8.69 -6.64
C LEU A 39 -3.47 -7.79 -7.37
N MET A 40 -2.80 -6.92 -6.63
CA MET A 40 -1.63 -6.20 -7.12
C MET A 40 -0.37 -6.97 -6.71
N PRO A 41 0.38 -7.55 -7.67
CA PRO A 41 1.70 -8.05 -7.38
C PRO A 41 2.63 -6.89 -7.03
N MET A 42 3.59 -7.16 -6.15
CA MET A 42 4.72 -6.27 -5.87
C MET A 42 6.00 -7.09 -5.86
N VAL A 43 7.07 -6.56 -6.42
CA VAL A 43 8.39 -7.19 -6.41
C VAL A 43 9.37 -6.27 -5.70
N LEU A 44 9.93 -6.79 -4.60
CA LEU A 44 10.94 -6.17 -3.77
C LEU A 44 12.32 -6.59 -4.31
N ARG A 45 13.17 -5.62 -4.69
CA ARG A 45 14.54 -5.92 -5.12
C ARG A 45 15.39 -6.21 -3.89
N LEU A 46 15.69 -7.50 -3.65
CA LEU A 46 16.49 -7.96 -2.51
C LEU A 46 17.73 -8.70 -2.99
N GLU A 47 18.83 -7.96 -3.14
CA GLU A 47 20.14 -8.52 -3.48
C GLU A 47 20.79 -9.20 -2.26
N ARG A 48 21.58 -10.26 -2.47
CA ARG A 48 22.19 -11.02 -1.35
C ARG A 48 23.28 -10.24 -0.61
N GLN A 49 24.13 -9.55 -1.36
CA GLN A 49 25.33 -8.92 -0.81
C GLN A 49 25.02 -7.53 -0.22
N HIS A 50 23.99 -6.87 -0.73
CA HIS A 50 23.62 -5.51 -0.37
C HIS A 50 22.10 -5.44 -0.21
N PRO A 51 21.52 -6.09 0.84
CA PRO A 51 20.11 -5.92 1.14
C PRO A 51 19.86 -4.43 1.48
N PRO A 52 18.75 -3.84 0.99
CA PRO A 52 18.44 -2.45 1.28
C PRO A 52 18.03 -2.27 2.74
N GLN A 53 18.03 -1.02 3.19
CA GLN A 53 17.39 -0.63 4.44
C GLN A 53 15.89 -0.93 4.41
N ARG A 54 15.36 -1.43 5.54
CA ARG A 54 13.95 -1.80 5.65
C ARG A 54 13.05 -0.59 5.46
N THR A 55 13.39 0.55 6.04
CA THR A 55 12.62 1.79 5.92
C THR A 55 12.54 2.24 4.46
N HIS A 56 13.67 2.33 3.76
CA HIS A 56 13.70 2.67 2.33
C HIS A 56 12.84 1.73 1.48
N LEU A 57 12.89 0.42 1.77
CA LEU A 57 12.06 -0.55 1.07
C LEU A 57 10.57 -0.31 1.25
N LEU A 58 10.13 0.01 2.48
CA LEU A 58 8.74 0.27 2.78
C LEU A 58 8.26 1.58 2.16
N GLU A 59 9.09 2.63 2.20
CA GLU A 59 8.80 3.91 1.55
C GLU A 59 8.67 3.75 0.02
N ALA A 60 9.58 2.99 -0.61
CA ALA A 60 9.50 2.66 -2.04
C ALA A 60 8.25 1.82 -2.37
N ALA A 61 7.88 0.87 -1.51
CA ALA A 61 6.67 0.04 -1.69
C ALA A 61 5.39 0.88 -1.61
N ALA A 62 5.32 1.78 -0.63
CA ALA A 62 4.21 2.69 -0.42
C ALA A 62 3.97 3.60 -1.64
N ALA A 63 5.05 4.22 -2.13
CA ALA A 63 5.03 5.08 -3.31
C ALA A 63 4.73 4.29 -4.59
N ALA A 64 5.33 3.11 -4.80
CA ALA A 64 5.12 2.31 -6.00
C ALA A 64 3.66 1.88 -6.19
N ALA A 65 3.00 1.45 -5.11
CA ALA A 65 1.59 1.05 -5.16
C ALA A 65 0.67 2.21 -5.56
N LEU A 66 0.90 3.40 -4.99
CA LEU A 66 0.13 4.59 -5.33
C LEU A 66 0.45 5.10 -6.74
N ALA A 67 1.72 5.04 -7.15
CA ALA A 67 2.17 5.44 -8.49
C ALA A 67 1.49 4.63 -9.61
N VAL A 68 1.20 3.34 -9.39
CA VAL A 68 0.38 2.56 -10.33
C VAL A 68 -1.04 3.10 -10.40
N CYS A 69 -1.67 3.39 -9.27
CA CYS A 69 -3.06 3.86 -9.22
C CYS A 69 -3.23 5.24 -9.87
N LEU A 70 -2.22 6.11 -9.75
CA LEU A 70 -2.27 7.49 -10.25
C LEU A 70 -1.55 7.70 -11.59
N ASP A 71 -1.07 6.62 -12.21
CA ASP A 71 -0.49 6.66 -13.56
C ASP A 71 -1.52 7.20 -14.57
N PRO A 72 -1.13 8.04 -15.55
CA PRO A 72 -2.05 8.54 -16.58
C PRO A 72 -2.84 7.46 -17.33
N ARG A 73 -2.33 6.23 -17.42
CA ARG A 73 -3.03 5.07 -18.02
C ARG A 73 -4.22 4.58 -17.20
N CYS A 74 -4.37 5.03 -15.95
CA CYS A 74 -5.51 4.74 -15.08
C CYS A 74 -6.66 5.74 -15.23
N LYS A 75 -6.54 6.76 -16.10
CA LYS A 75 -7.69 7.63 -16.46
C LYS A 75 -8.83 6.81 -17.08
N PRO A 76 -10.10 7.21 -16.94
CA PRO A 76 -11.22 6.56 -17.64
C PRO A 76 -10.92 6.35 -19.14
N GLY A 77 -11.05 5.11 -19.62
CA GLY A 77 -10.72 4.70 -20.99
C GLY A 77 -9.22 4.41 -21.24
N GLY A 78 -8.36 4.59 -20.25
CA GLY A 78 -6.94 4.25 -20.31
C GLY A 78 -6.68 2.75 -20.14
N GLU A 79 -5.52 2.30 -20.62
CA GLU A 79 -5.10 0.89 -20.66
C GLU A 79 -5.18 0.18 -19.30
N TRP A 80 -4.92 0.89 -18.19
CA TRP A 80 -4.83 0.31 -16.85
C TRP A 80 -6.10 0.54 -16.01
N HIS A 81 -7.02 1.38 -16.48
CA HIS A 81 -8.17 1.83 -15.71
C HIS A 81 -9.03 0.67 -15.21
N ASP A 82 -9.47 -0.21 -16.10
CA ASP A 82 -10.43 -1.27 -15.73
C ASP A 82 -9.81 -2.30 -14.77
N ALA A 83 -8.53 -2.61 -14.95
CA ALA A 83 -7.80 -3.51 -14.07
C ALA A 83 -7.69 -2.93 -12.65
N VAL A 84 -7.26 -1.67 -12.53
CA VAL A 84 -7.16 -0.98 -11.24
C VAL A 84 -8.55 -0.77 -10.62
N ARG A 85 -9.53 -0.33 -11.42
CA ARG A 85 -10.91 -0.08 -10.96
C ARG A 85 -11.57 -1.34 -10.42
N THR A 86 -11.42 -2.46 -11.11
CA THR A 86 -11.95 -3.76 -10.67
C THR A 86 -11.34 -4.16 -9.33
N TRP A 87 -10.02 -4.04 -9.21
CA TRP A 87 -9.30 -4.38 -7.98
C TRP A 87 -9.69 -3.48 -6.79
N VAL A 88 -9.72 -2.16 -6.96
CA VAL A 88 -10.07 -1.23 -5.86
C VAL A 88 -11.53 -1.32 -5.45
N SER A 89 -12.40 -1.79 -6.36
CA SER A 89 -13.81 -2.04 -6.12
C SER A 89 -14.06 -3.43 -5.52
N GLY A 90 -13.02 -4.25 -5.30
CA GLY A 90 -13.09 -5.55 -4.64
C GLY A 90 -12.45 -5.56 -3.25
N ARG A 91 -12.06 -6.75 -2.77
CA ARG A 91 -11.18 -6.91 -1.59
C ARG A 91 -9.74 -6.64 -2.02
N ILE A 92 -9.17 -5.53 -1.57
CA ILE A 92 -7.85 -5.05 -2.01
C ILE A 92 -6.75 -5.95 -1.44
N ARG A 93 -6.11 -6.72 -2.33
CA ARG A 93 -4.96 -7.58 -2.01
C ARG A 93 -3.69 -7.09 -2.68
N LYS A 94 -2.59 -7.10 -1.93
CA LYS A 94 -1.24 -6.89 -2.45
C LYS A 94 -0.39 -8.09 -2.04
N VAL A 95 0.41 -8.60 -2.97
CA VAL A 95 1.30 -9.74 -2.71
C VAL A 95 2.73 -9.32 -3.05
N ALA A 96 3.53 -9.14 -2.00
CA ALA A 96 4.95 -8.88 -2.13
C ALA A 96 5.71 -10.19 -2.40
N ARG A 97 6.57 -10.15 -3.42
CA ARG A 97 7.53 -11.19 -3.75
C ARG A 97 8.92 -10.58 -3.84
N ARG A 98 9.95 -11.39 -3.70
CA ARG A 98 11.34 -10.93 -3.84
C ARG A 98 11.95 -11.35 -5.15
N ALA A 99 12.75 -10.45 -5.73
CA ALA A 99 13.58 -10.76 -6.89
C ALA A 99 14.98 -10.16 -6.74
N ARG A 100 15.90 -10.66 -7.57
CA ARG A 100 17.30 -10.22 -7.63
C ARG A 100 17.88 -10.49 -9.00
N GLY A 101 18.95 -9.78 -9.37
CA GLY A 101 19.71 -10.03 -10.61
C GLY A 101 18.81 -10.20 -11.85
N ALA A 102 18.94 -11.33 -12.54
CA ALA A 102 18.19 -11.60 -13.76
C ALA A 102 16.66 -11.63 -13.55
N HIS A 103 16.18 -12.12 -12.41
CA HIS A 103 14.74 -12.13 -12.11
C HIS A 103 14.18 -10.74 -11.87
N TRP A 104 14.95 -9.86 -11.22
CA TRP A 104 14.57 -8.45 -11.07
C TRP A 104 14.49 -7.73 -12.42
N ARG A 105 15.49 -7.95 -13.29
CA ARG A 105 15.50 -7.40 -14.65
C ARG A 105 14.32 -7.90 -15.48
N ALA A 106 14.00 -9.19 -15.39
CA ALA A 106 12.93 -9.80 -16.18
C ALA A 106 11.54 -9.20 -15.91
N VAL A 107 11.26 -8.75 -14.68
CA VAL A 107 9.95 -8.18 -14.36
C VAL A 107 9.80 -6.71 -14.76
N GLN A 108 10.89 -6.02 -15.13
CA GLN A 108 10.83 -4.58 -15.47
C GLN A 108 10.01 -4.31 -16.75
N SER A 109 9.92 -5.27 -17.67
CA SER A 109 9.16 -5.13 -18.92
C SER A 109 7.64 -5.29 -18.76
N LEU A 110 7.17 -5.80 -17.62
CA LEU A 110 5.74 -6.03 -17.37
C LEU A 110 5.04 -4.72 -16.98
N PRO A 111 3.73 -4.52 -17.26
CA PRO A 111 3.01 -3.31 -16.87
C PRO A 111 3.09 -3.00 -15.37
N GLY A 112 3.57 -1.81 -15.01
CA GLY A 112 3.76 -1.39 -13.63
C GLY A 112 4.69 -0.19 -13.47
N ARG A 113 4.97 0.17 -12.21
CA ARG A 113 5.85 1.27 -11.82
C ARG A 113 6.96 0.76 -10.91
N THR A 114 8.19 1.14 -11.20
CA THR A 114 9.33 0.96 -10.28
C THR A 114 9.59 2.29 -9.61
N VAL A 115 9.74 2.27 -8.28
CA VAL A 115 10.13 3.42 -7.47
C VAL A 115 11.41 3.06 -6.72
N GLN A 116 12.32 4.02 -6.65
CA GLN A 116 13.54 3.94 -5.87
C GLN A 116 13.46 4.94 -4.71
N VAL A 117 13.79 4.49 -3.51
CA VAL A 117 13.99 5.34 -2.34
C VAL A 117 15.30 4.90 -1.69
N GLY A 118 16.25 5.83 -1.54
CA GLY A 118 17.58 5.51 -1.03
C GLY A 118 18.25 4.35 -1.80
N ASP A 119 18.52 3.27 -1.07
CA ASP A 119 19.13 2.03 -1.57
C ASP A 119 18.12 0.94 -1.98
N ALA A 120 16.82 1.20 -1.86
CA ALA A 120 15.77 0.24 -2.15
C ALA A 120 15.05 0.52 -3.47
N GLU A 121 14.69 -0.55 -4.18
CA GLU A 121 13.81 -0.48 -5.35
C GLU A 121 12.65 -1.46 -5.20
N VAL A 122 11.44 -0.97 -5.48
CA VAL A 122 10.22 -1.77 -5.48
C VAL A 122 9.46 -1.54 -6.77
N ARG A 123 8.97 -2.63 -7.36
CA ARG A 123 8.08 -2.58 -8.52
C ARG A 123 6.68 -3.03 -8.12
N ALA A 124 5.70 -2.15 -8.27
CA ALA A 124 4.28 -2.52 -8.21
C ALA A 124 3.75 -2.73 -9.63
N PHE A 125 2.87 -3.71 -9.80
CA PHE A 125 2.34 -4.08 -11.12
C PHE A 125 0.88 -3.66 -11.23
N VAL A 126 0.40 -3.51 -12.46
CA VAL A 126 -1.04 -3.36 -12.71
C VAL A 126 -1.76 -4.57 -12.11
N PRO A 127 -2.87 -4.39 -11.36
CA PRO A 127 -3.59 -5.50 -10.77
C PRO A 127 -4.04 -6.51 -11.83
N MET A 128 -3.99 -7.80 -11.49
CA MET A 128 -4.31 -8.90 -12.39
C MET A 128 -4.90 -10.07 -11.61
N ARG A 129 -5.57 -10.98 -12.30
CA ARG A 129 -6.07 -12.21 -11.66
C ARG A 129 -4.92 -13.10 -11.23
N MET A 130 -5.12 -13.85 -10.16
CA MET A 130 -4.12 -14.76 -9.62
C MET A 130 -3.63 -15.78 -10.65
N ASN A 131 -4.54 -16.32 -11.48
CA ASN A 131 -4.25 -17.30 -12.52
C ASN A 131 -3.72 -16.70 -13.85
N GLU A 132 -3.75 -15.38 -14.02
CA GLU A 132 -3.31 -14.67 -15.23
C GLU A 132 -1.89 -14.08 -15.10
N GLN A 133 -1.22 -14.30 -13.97
CA GLN A 133 0.10 -13.69 -13.72
C GLN A 133 1.16 -14.18 -14.73
N PRO A 134 2.01 -13.30 -15.27
CA PRO A 134 3.15 -13.72 -16.08
C PRO A 134 4.10 -14.68 -15.35
N LYS A 135 4.74 -15.60 -16.08
CA LYS A 135 5.66 -16.61 -15.52
C LYS A 135 6.81 -15.97 -14.74
N GLU A 136 7.24 -14.79 -15.16
CA GLU A 136 8.28 -13.99 -14.53
C GLU A 136 7.94 -13.63 -13.09
N ILE A 137 6.66 -13.38 -12.81
CA ILE A 137 6.11 -13.08 -11.48
C ILE A 137 5.82 -14.37 -10.72
N GLN A 138 5.16 -15.37 -11.36
CA GLN A 138 4.76 -16.63 -10.71
C GLN A 138 5.93 -17.39 -10.05
N ARG A 139 7.11 -17.38 -10.68
CA ARG A 139 8.30 -18.07 -10.16
C ARG A 139 8.96 -17.41 -8.95
N LEU A 140 8.56 -16.19 -8.59
CA LEU A 140 9.16 -15.44 -7.48
C LEU A 140 8.59 -15.91 -6.15
N GLN A 141 9.41 -15.86 -5.10
CA GLN A 141 9.02 -16.30 -3.77
C GLN A 141 8.36 -15.17 -2.98
N ILE A 142 7.27 -15.51 -2.28
CA ILE A 142 6.59 -14.62 -1.32
C ILE A 142 7.41 -14.54 -0.02
N SER A 143 7.99 -15.67 0.43
CA SER A 143 8.79 -15.76 1.66
C SER A 143 10.24 -15.31 1.49
N GLY A 144 10.91 -15.06 2.62
CA GLY A 144 12.32 -14.66 2.69
C GLY A 144 12.54 -13.20 2.29
N SER A 145 11.55 -12.35 2.53
CA SER A 145 11.63 -10.89 2.35
C SER A 145 12.01 -10.17 3.63
N ASP A 146 12.25 -10.89 4.73
CA ASP A 146 12.59 -10.31 6.02
C ASP A 146 13.90 -9.51 5.95
N LEU A 147 13.84 -8.32 6.54
CA LEU A 147 14.95 -7.41 6.70
C LEU A 147 15.02 -6.99 8.16
N GLU A 148 16.24 -6.83 8.66
CA GLU A 148 16.47 -6.32 10.00
C GLU A 148 15.84 -4.93 10.16
N PRO A 149 15.18 -4.64 11.30
CA PRO A 149 14.71 -3.30 11.59
C PRO A 149 15.86 -2.30 11.61
N ASP A 150 15.68 -1.17 10.93
CA ASP A 150 16.55 -0.01 10.99
C ASP A 150 15.99 1.07 11.92
N ARG A 151 16.77 2.15 12.13
CA ARG A 151 16.41 3.29 12.98
C ARG A 151 16.44 4.57 12.16
N PRO A 152 15.42 4.85 11.35
CA PRO A 152 15.37 6.08 10.60
C PRO A 152 15.24 7.29 11.54
N GLY A 153 15.74 8.44 11.10
CA GLY A 153 15.58 9.71 11.81
C GLY A 153 14.13 10.21 11.83
N PRO A 154 13.87 11.40 12.40
CA PRO A 154 12.55 12.00 12.37
C PRO A 154 12.05 12.16 10.91
N PRO A 155 10.74 11.99 10.66
CA PRO A 155 10.19 12.21 9.32
C PRO A 155 10.35 13.68 8.91
N PRO A 156 10.69 13.98 7.64
CA PRO A 156 10.67 15.33 7.10
C PRO A 156 9.28 15.97 7.19
N GLU A 157 9.24 17.31 7.16
CA GLU A 157 7.99 18.05 7.02
C GLU A 157 7.48 18.03 5.58
N GLY A 158 6.16 18.13 5.40
CA GLY A 158 5.52 18.28 4.09
C GLY A 158 5.27 16.99 3.31
N GLU A 159 5.61 15.82 3.88
CA GLU A 159 5.27 14.50 3.36
C GLU A 159 4.45 13.70 4.39
N PRO A 160 3.57 12.78 3.94
CA PRO A 160 2.81 11.96 4.87
C PRO A 160 3.69 10.94 5.58
N VAL A 161 3.29 10.61 6.80
CA VAL A 161 3.96 9.61 7.62
C VAL A 161 3.08 8.39 7.81
N LEU A 162 3.64 7.22 7.55
CA LEU A 162 3.01 5.92 7.69
C LEU A 162 3.58 5.26 8.96
N TRP A 163 2.80 5.34 10.03
CA TRP A 163 3.11 4.77 11.33
C TRP A 163 2.74 3.30 11.36
N LEU A 164 3.71 2.41 11.55
CA LEU A 164 3.51 0.99 11.77
C LEU A 164 3.11 0.72 13.22
N ASN A 165 2.19 -0.21 13.43
CA ASN A 165 1.76 -0.63 14.76
C ASN A 165 2.94 -1.25 15.55
N PRO A 166 3.35 -0.68 16.70
CA PRO A 166 4.47 -1.21 17.49
C PRO A 166 4.20 -2.56 18.16
N GLN A 167 2.92 -2.95 18.31
CA GLN A 167 2.51 -4.16 19.00
C GLN A 167 2.34 -5.36 18.05
N VAL A 168 2.40 -5.13 16.74
CA VAL A 168 2.08 -6.14 15.72
C VAL A 168 3.30 -6.32 14.81
N PRO A 169 4.23 -7.23 15.16
CA PRO A 169 5.37 -7.49 14.31
C PRO A 169 4.90 -8.06 12.96
N MET A 170 5.46 -7.54 11.88
CA MET A 170 5.17 -7.98 10.52
C MET A 170 6.47 -8.21 9.76
N SER A 171 6.49 -9.21 8.89
CA SER A 171 7.54 -9.38 7.87
C SER A 171 7.61 -8.14 6.98
N ALA A 172 8.78 -7.87 6.37
CA ALA A 172 8.91 -6.70 5.51
C ALA A 172 7.98 -6.78 4.28
N GLY A 173 7.73 -7.98 3.74
CA GLY A 173 6.76 -8.19 2.67
C GLY A 173 5.32 -7.84 3.07
N LYS A 174 4.90 -8.20 4.29
CA LYS A 174 3.58 -7.82 4.81
C LYS A 174 3.51 -6.32 5.08
N SER A 175 4.51 -5.75 5.75
CA SER A 175 4.60 -4.31 5.94
C SER A 175 4.50 -3.54 4.60
N ALA A 176 5.21 -4.00 3.55
CA ALA A 176 5.18 -3.40 2.21
C ALA A 176 3.78 -3.38 1.60
N ALA A 177 3.01 -4.46 1.77
CA ALA A 177 1.62 -4.52 1.33
C ALA A 177 0.73 -3.54 2.12
N GLN A 178 0.92 -3.44 3.44
CA GLN A 178 0.10 -2.56 4.29
C GLN A 178 0.39 -1.08 4.04
N VAL A 179 1.66 -0.67 3.93
CA VAL A 179 2.01 0.73 3.63
C VAL A 179 1.53 1.14 2.22
N GLY A 180 1.57 0.23 1.24
CA GLY A 180 0.97 0.46 -0.07
C GLY A 180 -0.56 0.53 -0.05
N HIS A 181 -1.22 -0.07 0.95
CA HIS A 181 -2.67 0.14 1.17
C HIS A 181 -2.93 1.50 1.84
N ALA A 182 -2.09 1.88 2.81
CA ALA A 182 -2.19 3.14 3.52
C ALA A 182 -2.11 4.35 2.58
N THR A 183 -1.15 4.36 1.64
CA THR A 183 -1.03 5.46 0.67
C THR A 183 -2.22 5.58 -0.27
N MET A 184 -2.81 4.46 -0.68
CA MET A 184 -4.02 4.47 -1.51
C MET A 184 -5.23 5.06 -0.77
N LEU A 185 -5.45 4.67 0.48
CA LEU A 185 -6.54 5.23 1.28
C LEU A 185 -6.31 6.73 1.52
N LEU A 186 -5.08 7.12 1.84
CA LEU A 186 -4.75 8.52 2.06
C LEU A 186 -5.00 9.38 0.81
N ALA A 187 -4.54 8.93 -0.36
CA ALA A 187 -4.80 9.61 -1.63
C ALA A 187 -6.29 9.70 -1.96
N ALA A 188 -7.06 8.62 -1.69
CA ALA A 188 -8.49 8.61 -1.90
C ALA A 188 -9.20 9.65 -1.01
N LEU A 189 -8.84 9.74 0.27
CA LEU A 189 -9.48 10.70 1.20
C LEU A 189 -9.06 12.16 0.96
N LEU A 190 -7.80 12.42 0.58
CA LEU A 190 -7.38 13.75 0.11
C LEU A 190 -8.27 14.20 -1.04
N ARG A 191 -8.42 13.34 -2.05
CA ARG A 191 -9.32 13.59 -3.19
C ARG A 191 -10.77 13.80 -2.75
N GLY A 192 -11.31 12.89 -1.93
CA GLY A 192 -12.70 12.95 -1.47
C GLY A 192 -13.02 14.18 -0.61
N SER A 193 -12.00 14.79 -0.02
CA SER A 193 -12.11 16.01 0.79
C SER A 193 -11.86 17.28 -0.02
N GLY A 194 -11.68 17.19 -1.34
CA GLY A 194 -11.38 18.33 -2.20
C GLY A 194 -9.94 18.87 -2.08
N MET A 195 -9.05 18.13 -1.41
CA MET A 195 -7.63 18.48 -1.23
C MET A 195 -6.80 18.08 -2.47
N THR A 196 -7.22 18.57 -3.63
CA THR A 196 -6.63 18.23 -4.92
C THR A 196 -5.26 18.86 -5.12
N GLU A 197 -5.00 20.02 -4.52
CA GLU A 197 -3.71 20.70 -4.55
C GLU A 197 -2.66 19.91 -3.76
N GLU A 198 -3.02 19.41 -2.57
CA GLU A 198 -2.17 18.55 -1.75
C GLU A 198 -1.85 17.23 -2.45
N LEU A 199 -2.87 16.60 -3.05
CA LEU A 199 -2.66 15.38 -3.84
C LEU A 199 -1.77 15.66 -5.06
N GLN A 200 -1.90 16.83 -5.70
CA GLN A 200 -1.05 17.22 -6.81
C GLN A 200 0.40 17.47 -6.36
N ARG A 201 0.61 18.20 -5.25
CA ARG A 201 1.94 18.38 -4.65
C ARG A 201 2.59 17.04 -4.31
N TRP A 202 1.83 16.10 -3.75
CA TRP A 202 2.36 14.78 -3.43
C TRP A 202 2.75 13.99 -4.67
N ALA A 203 1.95 14.09 -5.74
CA ALA A 203 2.28 13.46 -7.01
C ALA A 203 3.52 14.07 -7.69
N ASP A 204 3.68 15.39 -7.57
CA ASP A 204 4.83 16.12 -8.11
C ASP A 204 6.13 15.78 -7.36
N ASP A 205 6.03 15.43 -6.06
CA ASP A 205 7.12 14.87 -5.26
C ASP A 205 7.15 13.33 -5.29
N GLU A 206 6.73 12.74 -6.41
CA GLU A 206 6.83 11.29 -6.70
C GLU A 206 6.23 10.37 -5.62
N TYR A 207 5.22 10.84 -4.90
CA TYR A 207 4.54 10.14 -3.81
C TYR A 207 5.45 9.80 -2.62
N ARG A 208 6.49 10.61 -2.37
CA ARG A 208 7.39 10.44 -1.22
C ARG A 208 6.63 10.43 0.10
N CYS A 209 7.04 9.53 0.99
CA CYS A 209 6.45 9.38 2.31
C CYS A 209 7.49 8.80 3.26
N SER A 210 7.26 9.02 4.56
CA SER A 210 8.09 8.45 5.62
C SER A 210 7.41 7.24 6.23
N VAL A 211 8.13 6.14 6.43
CA VAL A 211 7.62 4.97 7.18
C VAL A 211 8.34 4.86 8.53
N ARG A 212 7.60 4.83 9.63
CA ARG A 212 8.17 4.76 10.99
C ARG A 212 7.40 3.76 11.85
N ILE A 213 8.06 3.16 12.83
CA ILE A 213 7.36 2.45 13.90
C ILE A 213 6.95 3.50 14.93
N ALA A 214 5.65 3.58 15.25
CA ALA A 214 5.18 4.51 16.27
C ALA A 214 5.68 4.07 17.65
N ASP A 215 5.92 5.02 18.55
CA ASP A 215 5.94 4.67 19.97
C ASP A 215 4.49 4.43 20.47
N PRO A 216 4.30 3.73 21.61
CA PRO A 216 2.97 3.41 22.10
C PRO A 216 2.07 4.62 22.40
N GLN A 217 2.65 5.74 22.83
CA GLN A 217 1.89 6.96 23.15
C GLN A 217 1.39 7.61 21.87
N GLN A 218 2.29 7.80 20.90
CA GLN A 218 1.95 8.33 19.59
C GLN A 218 0.91 7.47 18.88
N TRP A 219 1.01 6.14 18.99
CA TRP A 219 0.03 5.24 18.43
C TRP A 219 -1.36 5.47 19.02
N GLU A 220 -1.48 5.53 20.35
CA GLU A 220 -2.74 5.80 21.06
C GLU A 220 -3.33 7.17 20.69
N GLU A 221 -2.48 8.20 20.58
CA GLU A 221 -2.89 9.56 20.20
C GLU A 221 -3.40 9.66 18.76
N LEU A 222 -2.82 8.90 17.82
CA LEU A 222 -3.20 8.91 16.41
C LEU A 222 -4.35 7.94 16.11
N HIS A 223 -4.51 6.86 16.89
CA HIS A 223 -5.49 5.83 16.60
C HIS A 223 -6.92 6.43 16.46
N PRO A 224 -7.69 6.07 15.41
CA PRO A 224 -9.03 6.61 15.22
C PRO A 224 -10.06 6.03 16.20
N LYS A 225 -9.76 4.90 16.84
CA LYS A 225 -10.70 4.12 17.67
C LYS A 225 -11.98 3.86 16.85
N ASP A 226 -13.13 4.19 17.40
CA ASP A 226 -14.43 4.03 16.75
C ASP A 226 -14.88 5.27 15.95
N ASP A 227 -14.04 6.30 15.83
CA ASP A 227 -14.35 7.55 15.11
C ASP A 227 -13.31 7.93 14.03
N PRO A 228 -13.24 7.15 12.94
CA PRO A 228 -12.31 7.40 11.84
C PRO A 228 -12.66 8.63 11.02
N GLN A 229 -13.93 9.06 11.02
CA GLN A 229 -14.35 10.25 10.31
C GLN A 229 -13.78 11.50 10.97
N THR A 230 -13.90 11.63 12.29
CA THR A 230 -13.31 12.73 13.04
C THR A 230 -11.79 12.68 12.99
N ALA A 231 -11.19 11.48 13.07
CA ALA A 231 -9.74 11.32 12.93
C ALA A 231 -9.22 11.89 11.59
N TRP A 232 -9.91 11.61 10.48
CA TRP A 232 -9.58 12.20 9.19
C TRP A 232 -9.86 13.71 9.15
N GLN A 233 -11.03 14.16 9.61
CA GLN A 233 -11.45 15.55 9.52
C GLN A 233 -10.63 16.52 10.38
N GLN A 234 -10.15 16.07 11.55
CA GLN A 234 -9.44 16.93 12.50
C GLN A 234 -7.92 16.70 12.50
N ARG A 235 -7.48 15.45 12.34
CA ARG A 235 -6.06 15.06 12.45
C ARG A 235 -5.45 14.57 11.14
N ARG A 236 -6.26 14.42 10.08
CA ARG A 236 -5.85 13.86 8.78
C ARG A 236 -5.19 12.48 8.91
N VAL A 237 -5.71 11.68 9.85
CA VAL A 237 -5.23 10.31 10.10
C VAL A 237 -6.18 9.29 9.49
N VAL A 238 -5.59 8.27 8.85
CA VAL A 238 -6.28 7.15 8.20
C VAL A 238 -5.73 5.84 8.74
N ALA A 239 -6.60 4.90 9.11
CA ALA A 239 -6.19 3.58 9.60
C ALA A 239 -6.32 2.49 8.52
N VAL A 240 -5.27 1.69 8.37
CA VAL A 240 -5.32 0.43 7.63
C VAL A 240 -5.65 -0.68 8.62
N ARG A 241 -6.74 -1.39 8.35
CA ARG A 241 -7.18 -2.54 9.12
C ARG A 241 -6.93 -3.81 8.32
N ASP A 242 -6.14 -4.74 8.85
CA ASP A 242 -5.86 -5.99 8.14
C ASP A 242 -7.09 -6.90 8.19
N ALA A 243 -7.50 -7.41 7.03
CA ALA A 243 -8.62 -8.35 6.93
C ALA A 243 -8.26 -9.78 7.40
N GLY A 244 -7.05 -9.99 7.94
CA GLY A 244 -6.66 -11.25 8.58
C GLY A 244 -6.31 -12.39 7.62
N PHE A 245 -5.91 -12.08 6.37
CA PHE A 245 -5.50 -13.12 5.40
C PHE A 245 -4.12 -13.76 5.70
N THR A 246 -3.52 -13.45 6.85
CA THR A 246 -2.15 -13.85 7.26
C THR A 246 -2.01 -13.82 8.80
N GLU A 247 -0.79 -13.80 9.31
CA GLU A 247 -0.31 -13.91 10.70
C GLU A 247 -0.87 -12.91 11.75
N VAL A 248 -1.79 -12.01 11.37
CA VAL A 248 -2.34 -10.96 12.26
C VAL A 248 -3.82 -11.20 12.45
N GLU A 249 -4.30 -11.00 13.68
CA GLU A 249 -5.71 -11.17 14.00
C GLU A 249 -6.59 -10.29 13.11
N PRO A 250 -7.65 -10.85 12.48
CA PRO A 250 -8.57 -10.09 11.67
C PRO A 250 -9.09 -8.85 12.39
N GLY A 251 -9.04 -7.72 11.69
CA GLY A 251 -9.52 -6.46 12.24
C GLY A 251 -8.48 -5.68 13.05
N THR A 252 -7.23 -6.14 13.11
CA THR A 252 -6.15 -5.37 13.72
C THR A 252 -5.77 -4.17 12.84
N VAL A 253 -5.62 -2.99 13.44
CA VAL A 253 -5.04 -1.82 12.75
C VAL A 253 -3.53 -1.98 12.65
N THR A 254 -2.99 -2.02 11.43
CA THR A 254 -1.58 -2.31 11.16
C THR A 254 -0.76 -1.07 10.84
N VAL A 255 -1.39 -0.07 10.22
CA VAL A 255 -0.75 1.17 9.79
C VAL A 255 -1.69 2.34 10.03
N LEU A 256 -1.17 3.45 10.57
CA LEU A 256 -1.83 4.76 10.56
C LEU A 256 -1.10 5.66 9.56
N ALA A 257 -1.81 6.19 8.56
CA ALA A 257 -1.28 7.20 7.65
C ALA A 257 -1.72 8.59 8.11
N GLU A 258 -0.77 9.47 8.37
CA GLU A 258 -0.99 10.85 8.80
C GLU A 258 -0.50 11.79 7.71
N TRP A 259 -1.39 12.65 7.20
CA TRP A 259 -1.00 13.75 6.32
C TRP A 259 -0.63 14.98 7.15
N ARG A 260 0.54 15.57 6.86
CA ARG A 260 1.14 16.68 7.61
C ARG A 260 1.26 17.94 6.76
#